data_AF-A0A093UWS1-F1
#
_entry.id   AF-A0A093UWS1-F1
#
_cell.length_a   1.000
_cell.length_b   1.000
_cell.length_c   1.000
_cell.angle_alpha   90.00
_cell.angle_beta   90.00
_cell.angle_gamma   90.00
#
_symmetry.space_group_name_H-M   'P 1'
#
loop_
_entity.id
_entity.type
_entity.pdbx_description
1 polymer ?
#
loop_
_entity_poly.entity_id
_entity_poly.type
_entity_poly.pdbx_seq_one_letter_code
_entity_poly.pdbx_strand_id
1 'polypeptide(L)'
;MSSQPPQHKSIVAQDAIAEDSTTNRLSDHNETILQQQVTDKSNITNSQTLLSSFRARIFYFAYGSNLSPTQMRLRCEHDPETSGRPLAIARIDRWRWLICERGYANVIPPKEWRVGRQVSHGEMISVSSTGMDEENDVVFGILYEMTPEDEYLLDGYEGVDHSAPASQYGDTIPIAVRPREQEHGAYNKWYVPAKVIKWLVTKETDNEEDDITVLVYVDEKRVTVGPPKFEYVDRMNRAIRESLELGMPGKWMQSVMRKHIPES
;
A
#
# COMPACT_ATOMS: atom_id res chain seq x y z
N MET A 1 11.82 -32.17 25.19
CA MET A 1 10.83 -32.06 24.09
C MET A 1 11.17 -30.80 23.32
N SER A 2 11.72 -30.95 22.11
CA SER A 2 12.19 -29.83 21.29
C SER A 2 11.00 -29.18 20.59
N SER A 3 10.70 -27.92 20.91
CA SER A 3 9.67 -27.12 20.25
C SER A 3 10.20 -26.66 18.90
N GLN A 4 9.64 -27.18 17.81
CA GLN A 4 9.91 -26.67 16.47
C GLN A 4 9.39 -25.23 16.33
N PRO A 5 10.12 -24.34 15.63
CA PRO A 5 9.65 -23.00 15.33
C PRO A 5 8.44 -23.07 14.36
N PRO A 6 7.52 -22.10 14.42
CA PRO A 6 6.37 -22.06 13.54
C PRO A 6 6.82 -21.99 12.07
N GLN A 7 6.34 -22.91 11.25
CA GLN A 7 6.54 -22.87 9.80
C GLN A 7 5.70 -21.72 9.23
N HIS A 8 6.35 -20.62 8.86
CA HIS A 8 5.71 -19.57 8.05
C HIS A 8 5.27 -20.17 6.71
N LYS A 9 4.00 -19.97 6.34
CA LYS A 9 3.50 -20.29 5.00
C LYS A 9 4.24 -19.43 3.98
N SER A 10 4.62 -20.02 2.84
CA SER A 10 5.16 -19.25 1.72
C SER A 10 4.14 -18.18 1.30
N ILE A 11 4.51 -16.91 1.45
CA ILE A 11 3.72 -15.78 0.97
C ILE A 11 3.88 -15.76 -0.55
N VAL A 12 2.85 -16.21 -1.25
CA VAL A 12 2.79 -16.10 -2.71
C VAL A 12 2.31 -14.69 -3.02
N ALA A 13 3.19 -13.88 -3.62
CA ALA A 13 2.83 -12.59 -4.18
C ALA A 13 1.61 -12.76 -5.10
N GLN A 14 0.89 -11.67 -5.38
CA GLN A 14 -0.27 -11.71 -6.27
C GLN A 14 0.01 -12.30 -7.66
N ASP A 15 1.26 -12.65 -8.02
CA ASP A 15 1.64 -13.80 -8.87
C ASP A 15 3.16 -14.11 -8.73
N ALA A 16 3.60 -15.03 -7.86
CA ALA A 16 4.96 -15.56 -7.98
C ALA A 16 5.04 -16.48 -9.23
N ILE A 17 5.85 -16.11 -10.23
CA ILE A 17 6.20 -17.01 -11.33
C ILE A 17 6.91 -18.21 -10.71
N ALA A 18 6.41 -19.42 -11.00
CA ALA A 18 7.05 -20.66 -10.59
C ALA A 18 8.36 -20.85 -11.35
N GLU A 19 9.46 -20.29 -10.85
CA GLU A 19 10.80 -20.74 -11.21
C GLU A 19 11.68 -20.94 -9.96
N ASP A 20 12.00 -22.22 -9.79
CA ASP A 20 12.98 -22.94 -8.97
C ASP A 20 13.20 -22.61 -7.49
N SER A 21 13.06 -23.68 -6.70
CA SER A 21 13.31 -23.72 -5.27
C SER A 21 14.81 -23.71 -5.00
N THR A 22 15.30 -22.68 -4.31
CA THR A 22 16.43 -22.85 -3.39
C THR A 22 16.35 -21.84 -2.26
N THR A 23 15.80 -22.29 -1.14
CA THR A 23 15.81 -21.61 0.14
C THR A 23 17.21 -21.67 0.75
N ASN A 24 17.75 -20.49 1.12
CA ASN A 24 18.48 -20.24 2.38
C ASN A 24 19.19 -18.89 2.28
N ARG A 25 18.80 -17.93 3.13
CA ARG A 25 19.66 -16.90 3.76
C ARG A 25 18.80 -16.00 4.66
N LEU A 26 18.48 -16.52 5.84
CA LEU A 26 18.24 -15.69 7.02
C LEU A 26 19.56 -15.60 7.77
N SER A 27 20.37 -14.61 7.43
CA SER A 27 21.42 -14.06 8.29
C SER A 27 22.08 -12.91 7.55
N ASP A 28 22.32 -11.85 8.30
CA ASP A 28 23.01 -10.62 7.90
C ASP A 28 22.08 -9.61 7.23
N HIS A 29 21.69 -8.58 7.98
CA HIS A 29 21.83 -7.15 7.60
C HIS A 29 21.10 -6.27 8.63
N ASN A 30 21.58 -6.30 9.89
CA ASN A 30 21.16 -5.30 10.88
C ASN A 30 22.26 -4.84 11.84
N GLU A 31 23.54 -4.92 11.44
CA GLU A 31 24.65 -4.40 12.26
C GLU A 31 25.31 -3.11 11.73
N THR A 32 24.98 -2.62 10.54
CA THR A 32 25.76 -1.50 9.94
C THR A 32 25.18 -0.09 10.19
N ILE A 33 24.05 0.05 10.90
CA ILE A 33 23.44 1.37 11.18
C ILE A 33 23.29 1.65 12.69
N LEU A 34 24.11 1.02 13.53
CA LEU A 34 24.11 1.22 14.99
C LEU A 34 25.52 1.35 15.59
N GLN A 35 26.49 1.87 14.84
CA GLN A 35 27.89 2.00 15.32
C GLN A 35 28.54 3.37 15.16
N GLN A 36 27.76 4.45 15.15
CA GLN A 36 28.29 5.79 15.41
C GLN A 36 27.35 6.56 16.33
N GLN A 37 27.42 6.27 17.64
CA GLN A 37 27.23 7.21 18.78
C GLN A 37 27.03 6.41 20.09
N VAL A 38 28.13 5.96 20.71
CA VAL A 38 28.14 5.57 22.14
C VAL A 38 29.48 5.94 22.78
N THR A 39 29.56 7.17 23.29
CA THR A 39 30.31 7.58 24.49
C THR A 39 29.42 8.65 25.11
N ASP A 40 28.59 8.42 26.12
CA ASP A 40 28.94 8.03 27.48
C ASP A 40 27.78 7.30 28.19
N LYS A 41 28.17 6.42 29.13
CA LYS A 41 27.28 5.67 30.02
C LYS A 41 26.79 6.55 31.18
N SER A 42 25.47 6.73 31.29
CA SER A 42 24.67 6.55 32.53
C SER A 42 23.30 7.23 32.42
N ASN A 43 22.25 6.43 32.21
CA ASN A 43 20.88 6.58 32.78
C ASN A 43 19.96 5.53 32.16
N ILE A 44 20.07 4.30 32.68
CA ILE A 44 19.22 3.17 32.32
C ILE A 44 18.02 3.21 33.26
N THR A 45 16.88 3.75 32.78
CA THR A 45 15.50 3.31 33.14
C THR A 45 14.38 4.08 32.44
N ASN A 46 14.62 5.19 31.73
CA ASN A 46 13.55 5.94 31.02
C ASN A 46 13.57 5.82 29.49
N SER A 47 14.51 5.09 28.92
CA SER A 47 14.72 5.06 27.46
C SER A 47 13.81 4.06 26.72
N GLN A 48 13.31 3.01 27.37
CA GLN A 48 12.45 2.02 26.71
C GLN A 48 11.05 2.55 26.40
N THR A 49 10.50 3.44 27.25
CA THR A 49 9.20 4.10 27.01
C THR A 49 9.28 5.21 25.97
N LEU A 50 10.42 5.90 25.85
CA LEU A 50 10.65 6.93 24.83
C LEU A 50 11.04 6.36 23.45
N LEU A 51 11.74 5.22 23.40
CA LEU A 51 12.07 4.52 22.15
C LEU A 51 10.86 3.88 21.47
N SER A 52 9.80 3.58 22.23
CA SER A 52 8.50 3.17 21.68
C SER A 52 7.76 4.30 20.95
N SER A 53 8.13 5.57 21.21
CA SER A 53 7.34 6.75 20.82
C SER A 53 7.84 7.46 19.54
N PHE A 54 8.86 6.94 18.86
CA PHE A 54 9.38 7.54 17.60
C PHE A 54 9.40 6.57 16.42
N ARG A 55 8.62 5.47 16.46
CA ARG A 55 8.32 4.77 15.21
C ARG A 55 7.36 5.65 14.42
N ALA A 56 7.85 6.18 13.29
CA ALA A 56 6.98 6.82 12.31
C ALA A 56 5.85 5.85 11.99
N ARG A 57 4.60 6.25 12.26
CA ARG A 57 3.42 5.42 12.01
C ARG A 57 3.33 5.17 10.51
N ILE A 58 3.16 3.91 10.11
CA ILE A 58 3.02 3.53 8.71
C ILE A 58 1.52 3.48 8.40
N PHE A 59 1.03 4.43 7.61
CA PHE A 59 -0.35 4.40 7.14
C PHE A 59 -0.39 3.79 5.75
N TYR A 60 -1.02 2.63 5.59
CA TYR A 60 -1.23 2.00 4.28
C TYR A 60 -2.56 2.43 3.69
N PHE A 61 -2.54 2.93 2.44
CA PHE A 61 -3.72 3.29 1.67
C PHE A 61 -4.08 2.17 0.67
N ALA A 62 -5.15 1.44 0.99
CA ALA A 62 -5.67 0.38 0.14
C ALA A 62 -6.66 0.92 -0.91
N TYR A 63 -6.48 0.55 -2.18
CA TYR A 63 -7.35 0.92 -3.30
C TYR A 63 -7.78 -0.29 -4.18
N GLY A 64 -7.28 -1.48 -3.87
CA GLY A 64 -7.58 -2.74 -4.56
C GLY A 64 -8.32 -3.70 -3.64
N SER A 65 -8.04 -5.00 -3.77
CA SER A 65 -8.68 -6.03 -2.95
C SER A 65 -8.47 -5.84 -1.43
N ASN A 66 -7.40 -5.16 -1.00
CA ASN A 66 -7.16 -4.79 0.41
C ASN A 66 -8.14 -3.72 0.95
N LEU A 67 -9.04 -3.19 0.12
CA LEU A 67 -10.22 -2.46 0.60
C LEU A 67 -11.11 -3.35 1.49
N SER A 68 -10.95 -4.67 1.45
CA SER A 68 -11.61 -5.61 2.37
C SER A 68 -10.84 -5.70 3.70
N PRO A 69 -11.43 -5.28 4.85
CA PRO A 69 -10.86 -5.57 6.16
C PRO A 69 -10.68 -7.07 6.42
N THR A 70 -11.57 -7.90 5.85
CA THR A 70 -11.42 -9.36 5.91
C THR A 70 -10.12 -9.82 5.25
N GLN A 71 -9.79 -9.29 4.07
CA GLN A 71 -8.53 -9.62 3.41
C GLN A 71 -7.32 -9.08 4.17
N MET A 72 -7.39 -7.85 4.70
CA MET A 72 -6.30 -7.26 5.46
C MET A 72 -5.98 -8.06 6.73
N ARG A 73 -6.99 -8.48 7.51
CA ARG A 73 -6.79 -9.37 8.68
C ARG A 73 -6.18 -10.73 8.32
N LEU A 74 -6.43 -11.23 7.10
CA LEU A 74 -5.84 -12.49 6.64
C LEU A 74 -4.37 -12.35 6.21
N ARG A 75 -3.93 -11.16 5.78
CA ARG A 75 -2.56 -10.91 5.33
C ARG A 75 -1.65 -10.41 6.45
N CYS A 76 -2.20 -9.67 7.41
CA CYS A 76 -1.50 -9.11 8.55
C CYS A 76 -1.47 -10.14 9.69
N GLU A 77 -0.59 -11.15 9.57
CA GLU A 77 -0.53 -12.26 10.52
C GLU A 77 0.18 -11.89 11.84
N HIS A 78 0.95 -10.81 11.88
CA HIS A 78 1.72 -10.41 13.07
C HIS A 78 0.85 -9.69 14.10
N ASP A 79 0.14 -8.64 13.68
CA ASP A 79 -0.84 -7.91 14.51
C ASP A 79 -2.11 -7.58 13.70
N PRO A 80 -3.00 -8.57 13.47
CA PRO A 80 -4.22 -8.37 12.69
C PRO A 80 -5.21 -7.39 13.33
N GLU A 81 -5.16 -7.18 14.65
CA GLU A 81 -6.04 -6.25 15.36
C GLU A 81 -5.64 -4.78 15.14
N THR A 82 -4.34 -4.53 14.97
CA THR A 82 -3.82 -3.22 14.57
C THR A 82 -3.87 -3.06 13.05
N SER A 83 -3.13 -3.90 12.32
CA SER A 83 -2.89 -3.76 10.86
C SER A 83 -4.08 -4.17 9.99
N GLY A 84 -4.97 -5.03 10.51
CA GLY A 84 -6.21 -5.43 9.84
C GLY A 84 -7.42 -4.56 10.17
N ARG A 85 -7.28 -3.56 11.03
CA ARG A 85 -8.38 -2.69 11.46
C ARG A 85 -8.45 -1.43 10.58
N PRO A 86 -9.56 -1.19 9.87
CA PRO A 86 -9.70 -0.01 9.04
C PRO A 86 -9.80 1.23 9.94
N LEU A 87 -8.94 2.22 9.70
CA LEU A 87 -8.87 3.46 10.49
C LEU A 87 -9.73 4.58 9.93
N ALA A 88 -9.71 4.74 8.61
CA ALA A 88 -10.36 5.84 7.94
C ALA A 88 -10.64 5.52 6.47
N ILE A 89 -11.61 6.25 5.91
CA ILE A 89 -11.74 6.43 4.47
C ILE A 89 -10.97 7.69 4.10
N ALA A 90 -10.09 7.60 3.12
CA ALA A 90 -9.29 8.71 2.62
C ALA A 90 -9.35 8.78 1.10
N ARG A 91 -8.80 9.86 0.54
CA ARG A 91 -8.60 10.01 -0.90
C ARG A 91 -7.20 10.51 -1.21
N ILE A 92 -6.70 10.15 -2.38
CA ILE A 92 -5.52 10.74 -3.01
C ILE A 92 -5.96 11.51 -4.25
N ASP A 93 -5.52 12.77 -4.33
CA ASP A 93 -5.96 13.71 -5.36
C ASP A 93 -5.03 13.69 -6.57
N ARG A 94 -5.62 13.80 -7.76
CA ARG A 94 -5.01 13.74 -9.10
C ARG A 94 -4.46 12.37 -9.52
N TRP A 95 -4.94 11.30 -8.87
CA TRP A 95 -4.61 9.91 -9.21
C TRP A 95 -5.73 9.24 -9.99
N ARG A 96 -5.38 8.31 -10.88
CA ARG A 96 -6.36 7.51 -11.65
C ARG A 96 -6.29 6.05 -11.27
N TRP A 97 -7.44 5.40 -11.11
CA TRP A 97 -7.55 3.98 -10.83
C TRP A 97 -7.80 3.18 -12.11
N LEU A 98 -7.24 1.98 -12.20
CA LEU A 98 -7.50 1.02 -13.29
C LEU A 98 -7.37 -0.42 -12.81
N ILE A 99 -7.91 -1.35 -13.61
CA ILE A 99 -7.40 -2.72 -13.68
C ILE A 99 -6.33 -2.75 -14.76
N CYS A 100 -5.08 -3.03 -14.37
CA CYS A 100 -3.97 -3.04 -15.31
C CYS A 100 -3.99 -4.28 -16.20
N GLU A 101 -3.12 -4.32 -17.22
CA GLU A 101 -2.99 -5.45 -18.14
C GLU A 101 -2.64 -6.79 -17.46
N ARG A 102 -2.17 -6.78 -16.20
CA ARG A 102 -1.97 -7.99 -15.37
C ARG A 102 -3.28 -8.54 -14.77
N GLY A 103 -4.36 -7.76 -14.82
CA GLY A 103 -5.67 -8.11 -14.29
C GLY A 103 -5.87 -7.82 -12.80
N TYR A 104 -5.03 -6.96 -12.22
CA TYR A 104 -5.14 -6.48 -10.84
C TYR A 104 -5.35 -4.97 -10.79
N ALA A 105 -5.84 -4.47 -9.65
CA ALA A 105 -5.99 -3.04 -9.44
C ALA A 105 -4.62 -2.34 -9.41
N ASN A 106 -4.57 -1.16 -9.99
CA ASN A 106 -3.42 -0.27 -9.94
C ASN A 106 -3.91 1.18 -9.84
N VAL A 107 -2.99 2.10 -9.56
CA VAL A 107 -3.21 3.54 -9.64
C VAL A 107 -2.11 4.20 -10.47
N ILE A 108 -2.45 5.28 -11.17
CA ILE A 108 -1.52 6.09 -11.95
C ILE A 108 -1.34 7.44 -11.26
N PRO A 109 -0.09 7.89 -11.04
CA PRO A 109 0.18 9.16 -10.39
C PRO A 109 -0.19 10.37 -11.27
N PRO A 110 -0.24 11.57 -10.67
CA PRO A 110 -0.33 12.84 -11.38
C PRO A 110 0.75 12.97 -12.44
N LYS A 111 0.49 13.72 -13.50
CA LYS A 111 1.35 13.80 -14.70
C LYS A 111 2.81 14.13 -14.37
N GLU A 112 3.03 15.05 -13.44
CA GLU A 112 4.36 15.48 -12.98
C GLU A 112 5.15 14.40 -12.23
N TRP A 113 4.46 13.36 -11.74
CA TRP A 113 5.05 12.27 -10.97
C TRP A 113 5.10 10.96 -11.76
N ARG A 114 4.79 10.97 -13.06
CA ARG A 114 4.84 9.73 -13.86
C ARG A 114 6.26 9.35 -14.22
N VAL A 115 6.57 8.06 -14.11
CA VAL A 115 7.86 7.47 -14.49
C VAL A 115 7.69 6.38 -15.54
N GLY A 116 8.74 6.11 -16.33
CA GLY A 116 8.75 5.02 -17.30
C GLY A 116 7.52 4.99 -18.23
N ARG A 117 6.81 3.86 -18.27
CA ARG A 117 5.63 3.68 -19.15
C ARG A 117 4.44 4.55 -18.74
N GLN A 118 4.36 5.00 -17.48
CA GLN A 118 3.28 5.89 -17.02
C GLN A 118 3.28 7.20 -17.82
N VAL A 119 4.45 7.71 -18.22
CA VAL A 119 4.56 8.98 -18.96
C VAL A 119 3.77 8.94 -20.27
N SER A 120 3.85 7.84 -21.01
CA SER A 120 3.21 7.69 -22.31
C SER A 120 1.78 7.14 -22.25
N HIS A 121 1.45 6.31 -21.25
CA HIS A 121 0.16 5.63 -21.19
C HIS A 121 -0.79 6.21 -20.13
N GLY A 122 -0.29 7.01 -19.19
CA GLY A 122 -1.09 7.51 -18.08
C GLY A 122 -2.25 8.41 -18.51
N GLU A 123 -2.11 9.14 -19.62
CA GLU A 123 -3.22 9.94 -20.18
C GLU A 123 -4.32 9.09 -20.83
N MET A 124 -4.02 7.85 -21.22
CA MET A 124 -5.01 6.95 -21.83
C MET A 124 -5.95 6.36 -20.78
N ILE A 125 -5.64 6.50 -19.49
CA ILE A 125 -6.47 5.99 -18.40
C ILE A 125 -7.59 6.98 -18.12
N SER A 126 -8.81 6.46 -18.09
CA SER A 126 -10.02 7.21 -17.77
C SER A 126 -9.89 7.95 -16.45
N VAL A 127 -10.45 9.17 -16.42
CA VAL A 127 -10.52 9.97 -15.20
C VAL A 127 -11.29 9.23 -14.10
N SER A 128 -10.83 9.38 -12.87
CA SER A 128 -11.43 8.73 -11.69
C SER A 128 -12.37 9.67 -10.93
N SER A 129 -13.27 10.36 -11.63
CA SER A 129 -14.20 11.34 -11.04
C SER A 129 -15.62 10.78 -10.83
N THR A 130 -16.38 11.45 -9.96
CA THR A 130 -17.80 11.12 -9.63
C THR A 130 -18.81 11.81 -10.55
N GLY A 131 -18.36 12.57 -11.54
CA GLY A 131 -19.21 13.25 -12.53
C GLY A 131 -20.03 14.43 -12.01
N MET A 132 -19.94 14.79 -10.73
CA MET A 132 -20.61 15.98 -10.16
C MET A 132 -19.64 17.14 -9.86
N ASP A 133 -18.36 16.85 -9.65
CA ASP A 133 -17.29 17.82 -9.62
C ASP A 133 -16.35 17.49 -10.79
N GLU A 134 -16.34 18.34 -11.82
CA GLU A 134 -15.42 18.22 -12.98
C GLU A 134 -13.95 18.48 -12.59
N GLU A 135 -13.69 18.83 -11.34
CA GLU A 135 -12.35 18.99 -10.79
C GLU A 135 -11.87 17.74 -10.05
N ASN A 136 -10.93 17.09 -10.72
CA ASN A 136 -9.87 16.23 -10.21
C ASN A 136 -10.12 14.71 -10.21
N ASP A 137 -9.24 14.02 -10.95
CA ASP A 137 -8.93 12.61 -10.80
C ASP A 137 -8.78 12.27 -9.32
N VAL A 138 -9.62 11.39 -8.76
CA VAL A 138 -9.57 11.05 -7.35
C VAL A 138 -9.65 9.54 -7.15
N VAL A 139 -8.80 9.01 -6.29
CA VAL A 139 -8.91 7.62 -5.85
C VAL A 139 -9.26 7.62 -4.38
N PHE A 140 -10.38 6.97 -4.04
CA PHE A 140 -10.73 6.70 -2.64
C PHE A 140 -10.13 5.38 -2.19
N GLY A 141 -9.80 5.31 -0.91
CA GLY A 141 -9.19 4.16 -0.28
C GLY A 141 -9.51 4.04 1.20
N ILE A 142 -9.10 2.92 1.79
CA ILE A 142 -9.16 2.70 3.22
C ILE A 142 -7.74 2.78 3.78
N LEU A 143 -7.60 3.53 4.88
CA LEU A 143 -6.37 3.62 5.64
C LEU A 143 -6.31 2.53 6.70
N TYR A 144 -5.15 1.89 6.79
CA TYR A 144 -4.76 1.00 7.87
C TYR A 144 -3.48 1.53 8.51
N GLU A 145 -3.31 1.35 9.81
CA GLU A 145 -2.01 1.57 10.47
C GLU A 145 -1.29 0.23 10.53
N MET A 146 -0.10 0.17 9.98
CA MET A 146 0.67 -1.06 9.85
C MET A 146 1.75 -1.11 10.93
N THR A 147 1.88 -2.28 11.55
CA THR A 147 3.15 -2.64 12.20
C THR A 147 4.23 -2.82 11.11
N PRO A 148 5.52 -2.53 11.40
CA PRO A 148 6.60 -2.79 10.45
C PRO A 148 6.65 -4.27 9.98
N GLU A 149 6.28 -5.19 10.86
CA GLU A 149 6.23 -6.62 10.56
C GLU A 149 5.11 -6.95 9.57
N ASP A 150 3.90 -6.42 9.76
CA ASP A 150 2.79 -6.63 8.83
C ASP A 150 2.97 -5.88 7.50
N GLU A 151 3.62 -4.72 7.52
CA GLU A 151 4.05 -4.04 6.30
C GLU A 151 5.01 -4.92 5.50
N TYR A 152 6.00 -5.55 6.13
CA TYR A 152 6.91 -6.48 5.48
C TYR A 152 6.18 -7.73 4.92
N LEU A 153 5.19 -8.26 5.65
CA LEU A 153 4.33 -9.33 5.12
C LEU A 153 3.57 -8.86 3.88
N LEU A 154 3.04 -7.63 3.91
CA LEU A 154 2.30 -7.03 2.80
C LEU A 154 3.19 -6.76 1.58
N ASP A 155 4.43 -6.32 1.78
CA ASP A 155 5.44 -6.20 0.72
C ASP A 155 5.63 -7.53 -0.04
N GLY A 156 5.57 -8.67 0.66
CA GLY A 156 5.58 -10.00 0.04
C GLY A 156 4.35 -10.26 -0.83
N TYR A 157 3.14 -9.89 -0.39
CA TYR A 157 1.91 -10.03 -1.19
C TYR A 157 1.90 -9.10 -2.41
N GLU A 158 2.46 -7.91 -2.30
CA GLU A 158 2.56 -6.92 -3.38
C GLU A 158 3.82 -7.13 -4.23
N GLY A 159 4.67 -8.09 -3.88
CA GLY A 159 5.86 -8.46 -4.65
C GLY A 159 6.87 -7.32 -4.77
N VAL A 160 7.17 -6.64 -3.67
CA VAL A 160 8.14 -5.53 -3.63
C VAL A 160 9.57 -6.07 -3.77
N ASP A 161 10.38 -5.44 -4.62
CA ASP A 161 11.82 -5.69 -4.70
C ASP A 161 12.58 -4.83 -3.68
N HIS A 162 12.88 -5.41 -2.51
CA HIS A 162 13.65 -4.74 -1.47
C HIS A 162 15.11 -4.44 -1.86
N SER A 163 15.62 -5.05 -2.93
CA SER A 163 16.97 -4.83 -3.45
C SER A 163 17.04 -3.72 -4.49
N ALA A 164 15.90 -3.17 -4.90
CA ALA A 164 15.84 -2.11 -5.90
C ALA A 164 16.66 -0.87 -5.47
N PRO A 165 17.39 -0.25 -6.42
CA PRO A 165 18.21 0.92 -6.14
C PRO A 165 17.34 2.12 -5.75
N ALA A 166 18.01 3.17 -5.23
CA ALA A 166 17.37 4.44 -4.97
C ALA A 166 16.78 5.02 -6.26
N SER A 167 15.70 5.81 -6.13
CA SER A 167 15.00 6.43 -7.24
C SER A 167 15.95 7.27 -8.10
N GLN A 168 15.97 6.99 -9.40
CA GLN A 168 16.72 7.77 -10.39
C GLN A 168 16.00 9.07 -10.79
N TYR A 169 14.77 9.26 -10.30
CA TYR A 169 13.92 10.42 -10.57
C TYR A 169 13.95 11.47 -9.44
N GLY A 170 14.98 11.44 -8.57
CA GLY A 170 15.08 12.33 -7.40
C GLY A 170 15.02 13.84 -7.72
N ASP A 171 15.37 14.23 -8.95
CA ASP A 171 15.32 15.61 -9.43
C ASP A 171 13.89 16.09 -9.75
N THR A 172 12.96 15.17 -10.04
CA THR A 172 11.57 15.50 -10.43
C THR A 172 10.55 15.03 -9.39
N ILE A 173 10.83 13.93 -8.70
CA ILE A 173 9.98 13.35 -7.67
C ILE A 173 10.81 13.27 -6.39
N PRO A 174 10.38 13.91 -5.29
CA PRO A 174 11.11 13.84 -4.04
C PRO A 174 11.38 12.40 -3.62
N ILE A 175 12.60 12.11 -3.17
CA ILE A 175 12.98 10.76 -2.68
C ILE A 175 12.07 10.31 -1.52
N ALA A 176 11.57 11.25 -0.71
CA ALA A 176 10.59 10.96 0.33
C ALA A 176 9.25 10.42 -0.21
N VAL A 177 8.87 10.78 -1.44
CA VAL A 177 7.63 10.32 -2.10
C VAL A 177 7.84 9.00 -2.83
N ARG A 178 8.94 8.88 -3.59
CA ARG A 178 9.29 7.67 -4.33
C ARG A 178 10.76 7.33 -4.05
N PRO A 179 11.06 6.52 -3.02
CA PRO A 179 12.44 6.32 -2.57
C PRO A 179 13.26 5.37 -3.44
N ARG A 180 12.61 4.40 -4.10
CA ARG A 180 13.28 3.34 -4.88
C ARG A 180 12.68 3.17 -6.27
N GLU A 181 13.42 2.51 -7.15
CA GLU A 181 12.87 1.96 -8.39
C GLU A 181 12.00 0.72 -8.13
N GLN A 182 11.12 0.37 -9.07
CA GLN A 182 10.34 -0.88 -8.96
C GLN A 182 11.18 -2.14 -9.20
N GLU A 183 12.15 -2.07 -10.12
CA GLU A 183 12.97 -3.20 -10.58
C GLU A 183 12.18 -4.51 -10.78
N HIS A 184 12.60 -5.63 -10.19
CA HIS A 184 11.99 -6.93 -10.45
C HIS A 184 10.64 -7.11 -9.73
N GLY A 185 10.20 -6.10 -8.97
CA GLY A 185 8.96 -6.14 -8.22
C GLY A 185 7.69 -6.03 -9.08
N ALA A 186 6.60 -6.56 -8.55
CA ALA A 186 5.26 -6.43 -9.11
C ALA A 186 4.68 -5.03 -8.87
N TYR A 187 4.92 -4.46 -7.69
CA TYR A 187 4.61 -3.07 -7.33
C TYR A 187 5.82 -2.38 -6.68
N ASN A 188 5.86 -1.06 -6.74
CA ASN A 188 6.81 -0.19 -6.02
C ASN A 188 6.10 0.52 -4.85
N LYS A 189 6.86 1.00 -3.87
CA LYS A 189 6.36 1.73 -2.70
C LYS A 189 6.44 3.23 -2.91
N TRP A 190 5.31 3.90 -2.75
CA TRP A 190 5.15 5.34 -2.84
C TRP A 190 4.59 5.87 -1.52
N TYR A 191 5.03 7.05 -1.09
CA TYR A 191 4.59 7.71 0.13
C TYR A 191 4.00 9.07 -0.23
N VAL A 192 2.67 9.17 -0.21
CA VAL A 192 1.95 10.29 -0.84
C VAL A 192 1.00 10.95 0.16
N PRO A 193 0.68 12.23 0.01
CA PRO A 193 -0.34 12.86 0.84
C PRO A 193 -1.72 12.30 0.51
N ALA A 194 -2.48 11.93 1.55
CA ALA A 194 -3.87 11.53 1.46
C ALA A 194 -4.73 12.36 2.40
N LYS A 195 -5.86 12.82 1.87
CA LYS A 195 -6.86 13.57 2.63
C LYS A 195 -7.84 12.61 3.28
N VAL A 196 -7.95 12.66 4.61
CA VAL A 196 -8.94 11.86 5.32
C VAL A 196 -10.34 12.44 5.12
N ILE A 197 -11.28 11.58 4.75
CA ILE A 197 -12.67 11.93 4.49
C ILE A 197 -13.57 11.53 5.65
N LYS A 198 -13.29 10.40 6.28
CA LYS A 198 -14.06 9.89 7.41
C LYS A 198 -13.20 8.99 8.29
N TRP A 199 -13.15 9.28 9.58
CA TRP A 199 -12.56 8.37 10.58
C TRP A 199 -13.56 7.26 10.92
N LEU A 200 -13.06 6.03 11.01
CA LEU A 200 -13.83 4.82 11.37
C LEU A 200 -13.59 4.41 12.83
N VAL A 201 -12.64 5.05 13.49
CA VAL A 201 -12.30 4.87 14.90
C VAL A 201 -12.44 6.21 15.62
N THR A 202 -12.71 6.19 16.92
CA THR A 202 -12.70 7.40 17.76
C THR A 202 -11.30 8.00 17.76
N LYS A 203 -11.16 9.24 17.26
CA LYS A 203 -9.91 9.99 17.29
C LYS A 203 -9.52 10.32 18.73
N GLU A 204 -8.22 10.21 19.05
CA GLU A 204 -7.66 10.77 20.29
C GLU A 204 -7.15 12.22 20.13
N THR A 205 -7.09 12.78 18.91
CA THR A 205 -6.58 14.16 18.69
C THR A 205 -7.21 14.90 17.50
N ASP A 206 -7.56 16.17 17.73
CA ASP A 206 -8.26 17.14 16.87
C ASP A 206 -7.36 17.89 15.87
N ASN A 207 -6.53 17.20 15.08
CA ASN A 207 -5.92 17.85 13.90
C ASN A 207 -6.62 17.33 12.64
N GLU A 208 -7.61 18.10 12.17
CA GLU A 208 -8.49 17.78 11.05
C GLU A 208 -8.02 18.34 9.70
N GLU A 209 -6.90 19.08 9.64
CA GLU A 209 -6.60 19.90 8.45
C GLU A 209 -5.40 19.46 7.61
N ASP A 210 -4.47 18.64 8.13
CA ASP A 210 -3.28 18.24 7.38
C ASP A 210 -3.45 16.88 6.68
N ASP A 211 -2.93 16.78 5.45
CA ASP A 211 -2.81 15.52 4.73
C ASP A 211 -1.93 14.53 5.50
N ILE A 212 -2.33 13.26 5.51
CA ILE A 212 -1.54 12.18 6.10
C ILE A 212 -0.64 11.59 5.00
N THR A 213 0.65 11.43 5.28
CA THR A 213 1.53 10.68 4.37
C THR A 213 1.21 9.19 4.48
N VAL A 214 0.88 8.56 3.34
CA VAL A 214 0.45 7.16 3.27
C VAL A 214 1.30 6.36 2.28
N LEU A 215 1.58 5.10 2.63
CA LEU A 215 2.14 4.09 1.75
C LEU A 215 1.08 3.64 0.73
N VAL A 216 1.45 3.69 -0.55
CA VAL A 216 0.69 3.20 -1.70
C VAL A 216 1.60 2.29 -2.52
N TYR A 217 1.10 1.11 -2.88
CA TYR A 217 1.79 0.23 -3.82
C TYR A 217 1.40 0.62 -5.25
N VAL A 218 2.36 0.84 -6.16
CA VAL A 218 2.09 1.30 -7.53
C VAL A 218 2.82 0.42 -8.52
N ASP A 219 2.12 -0.14 -9.51
CA ASP A 219 2.75 -0.83 -10.64
C ASP A 219 3.09 0.21 -11.71
N GLU A 220 4.37 0.55 -11.82
CA GLU A 220 4.92 1.57 -12.74
C GLU A 220 5.12 1.02 -14.15
N LYS A 221 5.02 -0.30 -14.31
CA LYS A 221 5.40 -1.02 -15.52
C LYS A 221 4.18 -1.58 -16.27
N ARG A 222 3.12 -2.01 -15.58
CA ARG A 222 1.82 -2.41 -16.17
C ARG A 222 0.77 -1.32 -15.94
N VAL A 223 0.59 -0.49 -16.95
CA VAL A 223 -0.10 0.81 -16.84
C VAL A 223 -1.18 1.00 -17.90
N THR A 224 -1.50 -0.04 -18.67
CA THR A 224 -2.63 -0.05 -19.61
C THR A 224 -3.77 -0.87 -19.06
N VAL A 225 -5.00 -0.61 -19.53
CA VAL A 225 -6.21 -1.28 -19.03
C VAL A 225 -6.26 -2.73 -19.53
N GLY A 226 -6.58 -3.67 -18.64
CA GLY A 226 -6.87 -5.06 -18.95
C GLY A 226 -8.12 -5.59 -18.25
N PRO A 227 -8.60 -6.80 -18.62
CA PRO A 227 -9.68 -7.46 -17.91
C PRO A 227 -9.19 -7.95 -16.54
N PRO A 228 -10.03 -7.94 -15.49
CA PRO A 228 -9.65 -8.53 -14.21
C PRO A 228 -9.49 -10.04 -14.36
N LYS A 229 -8.57 -10.61 -13.59
CA LYS A 229 -8.47 -12.08 -13.52
C LYS A 229 -9.68 -12.67 -12.80
N PHE A 230 -10.06 -13.88 -13.19
CA PHE A 230 -11.26 -14.54 -12.67
C PHE A 230 -11.23 -14.69 -11.15
N GLU A 231 -10.11 -15.15 -10.58
CA GLU A 231 -9.93 -15.28 -9.14
C GLU A 231 -9.86 -13.94 -8.39
N TYR A 232 -9.58 -12.85 -9.12
CA TYR A 232 -9.54 -11.51 -8.55
C TYR A 232 -10.93 -10.88 -8.44
N VAL A 233 -11.88 -11.27 -9.31
CA VAL A 233 -13.25 -10.73 -9.32
C VAL A 233 -13.93 -10.94 -7.97
N ASP A 234 -13.91 -12.15 -7.41
CA ASP A 234 -14.54 -12.44 -6.11
C ASP A 234 -13.92 -11.64 -4.95
N ARG A 235 -12.60 -11.45 -4.99
CA ARG A 235 -11.85 -10.67 -4.00
C ARG A 235 -12.26 -9.20 -4.08
N MET A 236 -12.39 -8.66 -5.28
CA MET A 236 -12.85 -7.30 -5.50
C MET A 236 -14.32 -7.12 -5.13
N ASN A 237 -15.21 -8.06 -5.45
CA ASN A 237 -16.62 -7.99 -5.05
C ASN A 237 -16.78 -7.94 -3.52
N ARG A 238 -16.01 -8.73 -2.78
CA ARG A 238 -15.94 -8.64 -1.31
C ARG A 238 -15.46 -7.26 -0.86
N ALA A 239 -14.37 -6.78 -1.44
CA ALA A 239 -13.77 -5.49 -1.10
C ALA A 239 -14.72 -4.31 -1.38
N ILE A 240 -15.47 -4.35 -2.48
CA ILE A 240 -16.51 -3.39 -2.81
C ILE A 240 -17.64 -3.42 -1.77
N ARG A 241 -18.16 -4.60 -1.44
CA ARG A 241 -19.25 -4.75 -0.45
C ARG A 241 -18.83 -4.22 0.93
N GLU A 242 -17.70 -4.70 1.46
CA GLU A 242 -17.24 -4.32 2.80
C GLU A 242 -16.87 -2.83 2.88
N SER A 243 -16.25 -2.25 1.84
CA SER A 243 -15.95 -0.82 1.84
C SER A 243 -17.20 0.06 1.75
N LEU A 244 -18.24 -0.35 1.02
CA LEU A 244 -19.53 0.34 1.02
C LEU A 244 -20.19 0.33 2.40
N GLU A 245 -20.11 -0.78 3.15
CA GLU A 245 -20.60 -0.88 4.53
C GLU A 245 -19.87 0.08 5.48
N LEU A 246 -18.58 0.35 5.25
CA LEU A 246 -17.81 1.35 6.00
C LEU A 246 -18.17 2.81 5.62
N GLY A 247 -18.89 3.02 4.52
CA GLY A 247 -19.34 4.32 4.03
C GLY A 247 -18.50 4.88 2.87
N MET A 248 -17.82 4.03 2.10
CA MET A 248 -17.14 4.44 0.87
C MET A 248 -18.14 5.11 -0.10
N PRO A 249 -17.77 6.19 -0.82
CA PRO A 249 -18.70 6.86 -1.72
C PRO A 249 -19.22 5.94 -2.84
N GLY A 250 -20.49 5.55 -2.73
CA GLY A 250 -21.11 4.61 -3.67
C GLY A 250 -21.10 5.07 -5.12
N LYS A 251 -21.23 6.38 -5.38
CA LYS A 251 -21.12 6.94 -6.73
C LYS A 251 -19.74 6.72 -7.34
N TRP A 252 -18.67 6.95 -6.58
CA TRP A 252 -17.30 6.70 -7.03
C TRP A 252 -17.07 5.20 -7.30
N MET A 253 -17.54 4.35 -6.38
CA MET A 253 -17.45 2.89 -6.53
C MET A 253 -18.10 2.42 -7.85
N GLN A 254 -19.28 2.95 -8.15
CA GLN A 254 -20.03 2.63 -9.37
C GLN A 254 -19.37 3.22 -10.63
N SER A 255 -18.89 4.47 -10.57
CA SER A 255 -18.32 5.16 -11.73
C SER A 255 -16.87 4.75 -12.05
N VAL A 256 -16.13 4.21 -11.09
CA VAL A 256 -14.71 3.87 -11.25
C VAL A 256 -14.51 2.36 -11.24
N MET A 257 -14.85 1.67 -10.16
CA MET A 257 -14.48 0.26 -9.99
C MET A 257 -15.43 -0.68 -10.75
N ARG A 258 -16.74 -0.43 -10.68
CA ARG A 258 -17.77 -1.30 -11.29
C ARG A 258 -17.78 -1.32 -12.81
N LYS A 259 -17.11 -0.36 -13.46
CA LYS A 259 -16.85 -0.40 -14.91
C LYS A 259 -15.95 -1.57 -15.31
N HIS A 260 -15.10 -2.03 -14.40
CA HIS A 260 -14.08 -3.03 -14.67
C HIS A 260 -14.31 -4.36 -13.95
N ILE A 261 -15.04 -4.37 -12.83
CA ILE A 261 -15.27 -5.57 -12.00
C ILE A 261 -16.70 -6.09 -12.19
N PRO A 262 -16.89 -7.22 -12.89
CA PRO A 262 -18.18 -7.90 -12.98
C PRO A 262 -18.72 -8.29 -11.61
N GLU A 263 -20.05 -8.29 -11.46
CA GLU A 263 -20.69 -8.85 -10.27
C GLU A 263 -20.58 -10.38 -10.25
N SER A 264 -20.41 -10.93 -9.05
CA SER A 264 -20.29 -12.37 -8.74
C SER A 264 -21.39 -12.79 -7.78
#